data_AF-A0A485D2B9-F1
#
_entry.id   AF-A0A485D2B9-F1
#
_cell.length_a   1.000
_cell.length_b   1.000
_cell.length_c   1.000
_cell.angle_alpha   90.00
_cell.angle_beta   90.00
_cell.angle_gamma   90.00
#
_symmetry.space_group_name_H-M   'P 1'
#
loop_
_entity.id
_entity.type
_entity.pdbx_description
1 polymer ?
#
loop_
_entity_poly.entity_id
_entity_poly.type
_entity_poly.pdbx_seq_one_letter_code
_entity_poly.pdbx_strand_id
1 'polypeptide(L)'
;MLRMRPILPTKKTAVNFWDTLFWGGAESVNDWANKGYEVVISNPDYVYLDHPYEVNPQEPGFYWATRFSDERKIFGFTPNNLPQNAETSLDRDGNPFEGKADKEWPGAYGLSAQIWSEIVRTDEEMEYRLFPRLFSVAERAWHQAAWEQDYLKGKSYKAGVTHHVDAKAQNKDWIRFANILGSRELAKMEKASIAFRLPVPGAKITNGKLEANTSFPGMIIEYSTNGGSSWQRYDDNAQPQVQGAVNVRTVSADGKRFSRIDTVR
;
A
#
# COMPACT_ATOMS: atom_id res chain seq x y z
N MET A 1 -11.23 -1.84 -39.38
CA MET A 1 -10.91 -0.40 -39.57
C MET A 1 -9.53 -0.16 -38.93
N LEU A 2 -8.46 -0.06 -39.74
CA LEU A 2 -7.12 0.24 -39.22
C LEU A 2 -7.11 1.67 -38.66
N ARG A 3 -7.11 1.83 -37.34
CA ARG A 3 -6.79 3.11 -36.73
C ARG A 3 -5.26 3.24 -36.72
N MET A 4 -4.72 3.93 -37.72
CA MET A 4 -3.29 4.28 -37.78
C MET A 4 -2.93 5.12 -36.53
N ARG A 5 -1.80 4.76 -35.91
CA ARG A 5 -1.17 5.54 -34.83
C ARG A 5 -0.85 6.95 -35.36
N PRO A 6 -1.03 8.03 -34.57
CA PRO A 6 -0.43 9.32 -34.89
C PRO A 6 1.08 9.10 -35.06
N ILE A 7 1.64 9.46 -36.21
CA ILE A 7 3.07 9.25 -36.47
C ILE A 7 3.85 10.16 -35.51
N LEU A 8 4.35 9.58 -34.42
CA LEU A 8 5.32 10.24 -33.55
C LEU A 8 6.72 10.03 -34.15
N PRO A 9 7.60 11.04 -34.12
CA PRO A 9 8.93 10.94 -34.70
C PRO A 9 9.85 9.95 -33.93
N THR A 10 9.51 9.60 -32.69
CA THR A 10 10.28 8.65 -31.88
C THR A 10 9.87 7.21 -32.18
N LYS A 11 10.86 6.31 -32.30
CA LYS A 11 10.64 4.87 -32.55
C LYS A 11 9.83 4.19 -31.43
N LYS A 12 10.03 4.63 -30.19
CA LYS A 12 9.34 4.16 -28.98
C LYS A 12 8.61 5.33 -28.33
N THR A 13 7.45 5.04 -27.75
CA THR A 13 6.69 6.02 -26.97
C THR A 13 6.10 5.28 -25.78
N ALA A 14 6.45 5.73 -24.58
CA ALA A 14 5.86 5.24 -23.36
C ALA A 14 4.67 6.13 -22.94
N VAL A 15 3.74 5.54 -22.20
CA VAL A 15 2.65 6.25 -21.53
C VAL A 15 2.67 5.88 -20.05
N ASN A 16 2.59 6.88 -19.18
CA ASN A 16 2.24 6.64 -17.78
C ASN A 16 0.72 6.45 -17.72
N PHE A 17 0.29 5.22 -17.51
CA PHE A 17 -1.12 4.87 -17.46
C PHE A 17 -1.66 5.08 -16.05
N TRP A 18 -2.56 6.05 -15.90
CA TRP A 18 -2.99 6.60 -14.61
C TRP A 18 -4.51 6.58 -14.41
N ASP A 19 -5.25 5.79 -15.20
CA ASP A 19 -6.67 5.56 -14.92
C ASP A 19 -6.82 4.70 -13.64
N THR A 20 -7.86 4.93 -12.85
CA THR A 20 -8.20 4.04 -11.72
C THR A 20 -8.84 2.76 -12.23
N LEU A 21 -8.66 1.65 -11.52
CA LEU A 21 -9.19 0.35 -11.92
C LEU A 21 -10.72 0.31 -11.82
N PHE A 22 -11.28 0.85 -10.74
CA PHE A 22 -12.73 0.86 -10.50
C PHE A 22 -13.51 1.78 -11.46
N TRP A 23 -12.84 2.63 -12.24
CA TRP A 23 -13.43 3.39 -13.36
C TRP A 23 -13.07 2.82 -14.74
N GLY A 24 -12.70 1.53 -14.81
CA GLY A 24 -12.48 0.83 -16.07
C GLY A 24 -11.02 0.81 -16.54
N GLY A 25 -10.08 1.27 -15.71
CA GLY A 25 -8.65 1.26 -16.03
C GLY A 25 -8.10 -0.13 -16.36
N ALA A 26 -8.69 -1.19 -15.78
CA ALA A 26 -8.31 -2.57 -16.07
C ALA A 26 -8.57 -3.01 -17.53
N GLU A 27 -9.48 -2.33 -18.24
CA GLU A 27 -9.85 -2.59 -19.64
C GLU A 27 -9.28 -1.51 -20.60
N SER A 28 -9.21 -0.25 -20.16
CA SER A 28 -8.68 0.84 -21.00
C SER A 28 -7.16 0.73 -21.21
N VAL A 29 -6.42 0.11 -20.28
CA VAL A 29 -4.96 -0.11 -20.40
C VAL A 29 -4.59 -0.89 -21.66
N ASN A 30 -5.40 -1.88 -22.03
CA ASN A 30 -5.16 -2.76 -23.17
C ASN A 30 -5.06 -1.97 -24.47
N ASP A 31 -5.87 -0.91 -24.63
CA ASP A 31 -5.87 -0.09 -25.84
C ASP A 31 -4.53 0.63 -26.06
N TRP A 32 -3.84 1.01 -24.98
CA TRP A 32 -2.53 1.65 -25.06
C TRP A 32 -1.48 0.68 -25.56
N ALA A 33 -1.38 -0.49 -24.94
CA ALA A 33 -0.42 -1.51 -25.35
C ALA A 33 -0.72 -2.02 -26.78
N ASN A 34 -1.99 -2.25 -27.13
CA ASN A 34 -2.41 -2.72 -28.46
C ASN A 34 -2.19 -1.67 -29.57
N LYS A 35 -2.03 -0.40 -29.23
CA LYS A 35 -1.60 0.67 -30.17
C LYS A 35 -0.07 0.78 -30.27
N GLY A 36 0.68 -0.06 -29.57
CA GLY A 36 2.14 -0.11 -29.58
C GLY A 36 2.82 0.90 -28.65
N TYR A 37 2.12 1.40 -27.63
CA TYR A 37 2.75 2.20 -26.57
C TYR A 37 3.39 1.28 -25.52
N GLU A 38 4.55 1.68 -25.00
CA GLU A 38 5.15 1.06 -23.82
C GLU A 38 4.39 1.54 -22.58
N VAL A 39 3.54 0.67 -22.02
CA VAL A 39 2.69 1.04 -20.88
C VAL A 39 3.49 0.97 -19.59
N VAL A 40 3.72 2.13 -18.98
CA VAL A 40 4.22 2.24 -17.60
C VAL A 40 3.00 2.35 -16.70
N ILE A 41 2.78 1.33 -15.87
CA ILE A 41 1.68 1.25 -14.94
C ILE A 41 1.90 2.29 -13.82
N SER A 42 0.91 3.17 -13.64
CA SER A 42 0.99 4.33 -12.75
C SER A 42 -0.38 4.61 -12.08
N ASN A 43 -1.13 3.54 -11.75
CA ASN A 43 -2.50 3.66 -11.27
C ASN A 43 -2.59 4.41 -9.92
N PRO A 44 -3.35 5.51 -9.82
CA PRO A 44 -3.38 6.36 -8.64
C PRO A 44 -4.13 5.73 -7.45
N ASP A 45 -4.96 4.73 -7.68
CA ASP A 45 -5.60 3.94 -6.64
C ASP A 45 -4.66 2.94 -5.94
N TYR A 46 -3.41 2.82 -6.38
CA TYR A 46 -2.37 2.03 -5.71
C TYR A 46 -1.06 2.82 -5.49
N VAL A 47 -0.47 3.40 -6.54
CA VAL A 47 0.94 3.84 -6.53
C VAL A 47 1.15 5.35 -6.51
N TYR A 48 0.11 6.13 -6.20
CA TYR A 48 0.24 7.54 -5.86
C TYR A 48 0.57 7.67 -4.37
N LEU A 49 1.82 8.01 -4.09
CA LEU A 49 2.40 8.11 -2.75
C LEU A 49 2.16 9.49 -2.11
N ASP A 50 1.36 10.34 -2.74
CA ASP A 50 0.74 11.52 -2.12
C ASP A 50 -0.60 11.20 -1.46
N HIS A 51 -1.15 9.99 -1.66
CA HIS A 51 -2.35 9.52 -0.97
C HIS A 51 -2.06 9.02 0.46
N PRO A 52 -3.03 9.10 1.41
CA PRO A 52 -2.84 8.65 2.79
C PRO A 52 -2.39 7.19 2.91
N TYR A 53 -1.70 6.85 3.99
CA TYR A 53 -1.43 5.46 4.35
C TYR A 53 -2.66 4.75 4.88
N GLU A 54 -3.55 5.44 5.58
CA GLU A 54 -4.75 4.86 6.18
C GLU A 54 -5.88 5.89 6.20
N VAL A 55 -7.11 5.41 6.43
CA VAL A 55 -8.30 6.27 6.52
C VAL A 55 -8.38 6.86 7.92
N ASN A 56 -7.59 7.89 8.19
CA ASN A 56 -7.63 8.68 9.41
C ASN A 56 -7.59 10.18 9.05
N PRO A 57 -8.47 11.05 9.59
CA PRO A 57 -8.45 12.49 9.31
C PRO A 57 -7.14 13.21 9.66
N GLN A 58 -6.30 12.60 10.51
CA GLN A 58 -4.98 13.11 10.87
C GLN A 58 -3.87 12.66 9.92
N GLU A 59 -4.13 11.72 9.00
CA GLU A 59 -3.15 11.34 7.98
C GLU A 59 -3.12 12.36 6.85
N PRO A 60 -1.92 12.81 6.43
CA PRO A 60 -1.80 13.74 5.33
C PRO A 60 -1.93 13.01 3.98
N GLY A 61 -2.54 13.66 3.01
CA GLY A 61 -2.57 13.21 1.63
C GLY A 61 -3.78 13.72 0.88
N PHE A 62 -3.68 13.85 -0.44
CA PHE A 62 -4.88 13.92 -1.27
C PHE A 62 -5.50 12.54 -1.44
N TYR A 63 -6.76 12.44 -1.86
CA TYR A 63 -7.47 11.16 -1.82
C TYR A 63 -8.54 11.07 -2.90
N TRP A 64 -8.29 11.73 -4.04
CA TRP A 64 -9.27 11.80 -5.12
C TRP A 64 -9.54 10.43 -5.77
N ALA A 65 -8.49 9.60 -5.87
CA ALA A 65 -8.53 8.31 -6.54
C ALA A 65 -8.72 7.12 -5.57
N THR A 66 -8.24 7.22 -4.34
CA THR A 66 -8.49 6.22 -3.30
C THR A 66 -8.33 6.84 -1.92
N ARG A 67 -8.94 6.23 -0.90
CA ARG A 67 -8.90 6.77 0.46
C ARG A 67 -7.61 6.48 1.21
N PHE A 68 -6.91 5.41 0.82
CA PHE A 68 -5.61 5.06 1.35
C PHE A 68 -4.85 4.10 0.41
N SER A 69 -3.53 4.09 0.55
CA SER A 69 -2.65 3.07 -0.04
C SER A 69 -1.47 2.82 0.89
N ASP A 70 -1.63 1.84 1.78
CA ASP A 70 -0.58 1.39 2.68
C ASP A 70 0.42 0.46 1.96
N GLU A 71 1.43 0.04 2.71
CA GLU A 71 2.46 -0.88 2.24
C GLU A 71 1.86 -2.22 1.78
N ARG A 72 0.81 -2.69 2.47
CA ARG A 72 0.14 -3.95 2.17
C ARG A 72 -0.64 -3.89 0.86
N LYS A 73 -1.39 -2.80 0.65
CA LYS A 73 -2.18 -2.59 -0.57
C LYS A 73 -1.27 -2.48 -1.79
N ILE A 74 -0.18 -1.74 -1.69
CA ILE A 74 0.81 -1.63 -2.77
C ILE A 74 1.49 -2.98 -3.03
N PHE A 75 1.88 -3.70 -1.98
CA PHE A 75 2.50 -5.02 -2.12
C PHE A 75 1.57 -6.02 -2.82
N GLY A 76 0.27 -5.94 -2.55
CA GLY A 76 -0.77 -6.77 -3.14
C GLY A 76 -1.24 -6.35 -4.54
N PHE A 77 -0.74 -5.23 -5.07
CA PHE A 77 -1.06 -4.76 -6.41
C PHE A 77 -0.46 -5.71 -7.47
N THR A 78 -1.23 -6.01 -8.51
CA THR A 78 -0.84 -6.89 -9.62
C THR A 78 -0.77 -6.09 -10.92
N PRO A 79 0.38 -5.46 -11.23
CA PRO A 79 0.50 -4.49 -12.32
C PRO A 79 0.35 -5.11 -13.71
N ASN A 80 0.62 -6.42 -13.85
CA ASN A 80 0.56 -7.10 -15.14
C ASN A 80 -0.74 -7.90 -15.37
N ASN A 81 -1.67 -7.90 -14.40
CA ASN A 81 -3.01 -8.47 -14.53
C ASN A 81 -4.01 -7.58 -13.76
N LEU A 82 -4.26 -6.37 -14.28
CA LEU A 82 -5.06 -5.36 -13.60
C LEU A 82 -6.47 -5.83 -13.14
N PRO A 83 -7.22 -6.66 -13.90
CA PRO A 83 -8.50 -7.19 -13.43
C PRO A 83 -8.44 -7.93 -12.09
N GLN A 84 -7.36 -8.65 -11.82
CA GLN A 84 -7.20 -9.47 -10.62
C GLN A 84 -7.37 -8.65 -9.32
N ASN A 85 -6.98 -7.38 -9.34
CA ASN A 85 -7.02 -6.52 -8.15
C ASN A 85 -8.44 -6.31 -7.59
N ALA A 86 -9.49 -6.57 -8.38
CA ALA A 86 -10.88 -6.51 -7.92
C ALA A 86 -11.24 -7.56 -6.87
N GLU A 87 -10.49 -8.66 -6.74
CA GLU A 87 -10.65 -9.62 -5.65
C GLU A 87 -9.87 -9.25 -4.38
N THR A 88 -8.81 -8.43 -4.51
CA THR A 88 -7.84 -8.17 -3.44
C THR A 88 -7.88 -6.74 -2.91
N SER A 89 -8.77 -5.90 -3.44
CA SER A 89 -8.91 -4.51 -3.04
C SER A 89 -10.32 -3.98 -3.28
N LEU A 90 -10.59 -2.78 -2.78
CA LEU A 90 -11.86 -2.08 -2.86
C LEU A 90 -11.67 -0.73 -3.55
N ASP A 91 -12.76 -0.13 -4.01
CA ASP A 91 -12.74 1.20 -4.62
C ASP A 91 -12.49 2.31 -3.59
N ARG A 92 -12.51 3.57 -4.05
CA ARG A 92 -12.24 4.75 -3.21
C ARG A 92 -13.24 4.99 -2.06
N ASP A 93 -14.41 4.36 -2.12
CA ASP A 93 -15.49 4.46 -1.13
C ASP A 93 -15.59 3.16 -0.30
N GLY A 94 -14.69 2.21 -0.51
CA GLY A 94 -14.63 0.94 0.23
C GLY A 94 -15.60 -0.11 -0.32
N ASN A 95 -16.07 0.02 -1.56
CA ASN A 95 -16.97 -0.95 -2.17
C ASN A 95 -16.22 -1.95 -3.06
N PRO A 96 -16.70 -3.20 -3.16
CA PRO A 96 -16.25 -4.13 -4.20
C PRO A 96 -16.55 -3.57 -5.60
N PHE A 97 -15.61 -3.75 -6.53
CA PHE A 97 -15.79 -3.46 -7.95
C PHE A 97 -15.59 -4.73 -8.79
N GLU A 98 -15.98 -4.69 -10.06
CA GLU A 98 -15.69 -5.76 -11.01
C GLU A 98 -14.45 -5.42 -11.82
N GLY A 99 -13.49 -6.35 -11.85
CA GLY A 99 -12.33 -6.31 -12.72
C GLY A 99 -12.51 -7.32 -13.84
N LYS A 100 -12.67 -6.84 -15.08
CA LYS A 100 -12.74 -7.68 -16.27
C LYS A 100 -12.16 -6.90 -17.44
N ALA A 101 -11.48 -7.60 -18.35
CA ALA A 101 -11.08 -7.03 -19.62
C ALA A 101 -11.29 -8.04 -20.75
N ASP A 102 -11.78 -7.58 -21.90
CA ASP A 102 -12.14 -8.39 -23.06
C ASP A 102 -11.17 -8.19 -24.25
N LYS A 103 -10.09 -7.42 -24.06
CA LYS A 103 -9.05 -7.12 -25.07
C LYS A 103 -7.79 -7.95 -24.86
N GLU A 104 -6.95 -8.03 -25.90
CA GLU A 104 -5.63 -8.66 -25.74
C GLU A 104 -4.74 -7.81 -24.82
N TRP A 105 -3.88 -8.47 -24.05
CA TRP A 105 -2.88 -7.81 -23.18
C TRP A 105 -1.49 -8.37 -23.46
N PRO A 106 -0.62 -7.62 -24.15
CA PRO A 106 0.75 -8.08 -24.43
C PRO A 106 1.70 -7.92 -23.23
N GLY A 107 1.26 -7.27 -22.13
CA GLY A 107 2.05 -7.03 -20.94
C GLY A 107 2.40 -5.56 -20.69
N ALA A 108 2.69 -5.24 -19.43
CA ALA A 108 3.21 -3.94 -19.02
C ALA A 108 4.69 -3.79 -19.42
N TYR A 109 5.11 -2.57 -19.72
CA TYR A 109 6.53 -2.24 -19.91
C TYR A 109 7.24 -2.01 -18.58
N GLY A 110 6.54 -1.47 -17.58
CA GLY A 110 7.09 -1.23 -16.25
C GLY A 110 6.06 -0.72 -15.26
N LEU A 111 6.52 -0.45 -14.04
CA LEU A 111 5.74 0.11 -12.92
C LEU A 111 6.43 1.39 -12.44
N SER A 112 5.66 2.44 -12.18
CA SER A 112 6.15 3.68 -11.59
C SER A 112 5.22 4.13 -10.47
N ALA A 113 5.78 4.49 -9.32
CA ALA A 113 5.06 5.20 -8.27
C ALA A 113 5.31 6.71 -8.39
N GLN A 114 4.34 7.50 -7.92
CA GLN A 114 4.34 8.96 -8.05
C GLN A 114 4.31 9.61 -6.68
N ILE A 115 4.95 10.77 -6.56
CA ILE A 115 4.80 11.65 -5.42
C ILE A 115 4.47 13.04 -5.97
N TRP A 116 3.20 13.43 -5.83
CA TRP A 116 2.77 14.79 -6.09
C TRP A 116 2.94 15.62 -4.82
N SER A 117 3.31 16.89 -4.99
CA SER A 117 3.87 17.70 -3.89
C SER A 117 3.01 18.89 -3.48
N GLU A 118 1.71 18.91 -3.81
CA GLU A 118 0.82 20.05 -3.53
C GLU A 118 0.78 20.41 -2.04
N ILE A 119 0.78 19.39 -1.18
CA ILE A 119 0.78 19.53 0.28
C ILE A 119 2.05 18.94 0.94
N VAL A 120 3.11 18.76 0.16
CA VAL A 120 4.41 18.28 0.63
C VAL A 120 5.35 19.48 0.65
N ARG A 121 5.53 20.05 1.84
CA ARG A 121 6.23 21.33 2.03
C ARG A 121 7.66 21.18 2.56
N THR A 122 8.00 20.01 3.10
CA THR A 122 9.35 19.71 3.61
C THR A 122 9.83 18.37 3.08
N ASP A 123 11.14 18.17 3.12
CA ASP A 123 11.76 16.91 2.71
C ASP A 123 11.32 15.76 3.64
N GLU A 124 11.14 16.00 4.94
CA GLU A 124 10.63 15.00 5.87
C GLU A 124 9.17 14.62 5.57
N GLU A 125 8.35 15.57 5.14
CA GLU A 125 6.98 15.30 4.68
C GLU A 125 6.97 14.43 3.42
N MET A 126 7.95 14.61 2.52
CA MET A 126 8.14 13.76 1.34
C MET A 126 8.59 12.35 1.76
N GLU A 127 9.58 12.25 2.64
CA GLU A 127 10.10 10.98 3.14
C GLU A 127 9.04 10.17 3.89
N TYR A 128 8.23 10.81 4.73
CA TYR A 128 7.08 10.18 5.41
C TYR A 128 6.15 9.50 4.40
N ARG A 129 5.87 10.19 3.30
CA ARG A 129 4.95 9.73 2.24
C ARG A 129 5.54 8.64 1.37
N LEU A 130 6.83 8.72 1.06
CA LEU A 130 7.51 7.70 0.26
C LEU A 130 7.72 6.42 1.06
N PHE A 131 8.14 6.54 2.31
CA PHE A 131 8.67 5.41 3.06
C PHE A 131 7.83 5.07 4.29
N PRO A 132 7.61 3.76 4.55
CA PRO A 132 8.30 2.63 3.91
C PRO A 132 7.60 2.01 2.70
N ARG A 133 6.45 2.52 2.25
CA ARG A 133 5.68 1.89 1.16
C ARG A 133 6.39 1.82 -0.20
N LEU A 134 7.40 2.66 -0.43
CA LEU A 134 8.25 2.56 -1.63
C LEU A 134 9.00 1.22 -1.71
N PHE A 135 9.26 0.53 -0.59
CA PHE A 135 9.78 -0.83 -0.64
C PHE A 135 8.78 -1.81 -1.28
N SER A 136 7.48 -1.65 -1.01
CA SER A 136 6.44 -2.48 -1.64
C SER A 136 6.39 -2.24 -3.15
N VAL A 137 6.58 -0.98 -3.59
CA VAL A 137 6.71 -0.64 -5.01
C VAL A 137 7.95 -1.32 -5.61
N ALA A 138 9.11 -1.23 -4.96
CA ALA A 138 10.35 -1.82 -5.45
C ALA A 138 10.23 -3.34 -5.60
N GLU A 139 9.64 -4.02 -4.62
CA GLU A 139 9.37 -5.45 -4.66
C GLU A 139 8.46 -5.81 -5.84
N ARG A 140 7.35 -5.09 -6.04
CA ARG A 140 6.37 -5.41 -7.08
C ARG A 140 6.79 -4.97 -8.49
N ALA A 141 7.70 -4.00 -8.58
CA ALA A 141 8.34 -3.61 -9.84
C ALA A 141 9.42 -4.60 -10.30
N TRP A 142 10.03 -5.34 -9.36
CA TRP A 142 11.13 -6.26 -9.62
C TRP A 142 10.69 -7.72 -9.72
N HIS A 143 9.80 -8.15 -8.81
CA HIS A 143 9.40 -9.54 -8.65
C HIS A 143 7.92 -9.75 -8.98
N GLN A 144 7.65 -10.62 -9.93
CA GLN A 144 6.31 -11.19 -10.15
C GLN A 144 6.12 -12.39 -9.21
N ALA A 145 5.23 -12.24 -8.22
CA ALA A 145 4.96 -13.28 -7.24
C ALA A 145 4.05 -14.38 -7.79
N ALA A 146 4.10 -15.57 -7.20
CA ALA A 146 3.32 -16.73 -7.66
C ALA A 146 1.79 -16.56 -7.55
N TRP A 147 1.33 -15.64 -6.69
CA TRP A 147 -0.09 -15.30 -6.56
C TRP A 147 -0.54 -14.24 -7.59
N GLU A 148 0.38 -13.67 -8.38
CA GLU A 148 0.07 -12.84 -9.55
C GLU A 148 -0.23 -13.74 -10.74
N GLN A 149 -1.52 -13.88 -11.06
CA GLN A 149 -1.97 -14.76 -12.12
C GLN A 149 -1.65 -14.18 -13.49
N ASP A 150 -1.40 -15.04 -14.47
CA ASP A 150 -1.38 -14.62 -15.86
C ASP A 150 -2.72 -13.98 -16.25
N TYR A 151 -2.62 -12.94 -17.08
CA TYR A 151 -3.79 -12.29 -17.64
C TYR A 151 -4.59 -13.28 -18.51
N LEU A 152 -5.91 -13.31 -18.31
CA LEU A 152 -6.83 -14.10 -19.12
C LEU A 152 -7.97 -13.21 -19.59
N LYS A 153 -8.01 -12.99 -20.91
CA LYS A 153 -9.08 -12.25 -21.58
C LYS A 153 -10.45 -12.85 -21.25
N GLY A 154 -11.40 -11.97 -20.92
CA GLY A 154 -12.77 -12.32 -20.56
C GLY A 154 -12.97 -12.83 -19.14
N LYS A 155 -11.89 -13.07 -18.38
CA LYS A 155 -11.99 -13.48 -16.98
C LYS A 155 -12.42 -12.30 -16.10
N SER A 156 -13.47 -12.51 -15.32
CA SER A 156 -14.00 -11.52 -14.36
C SER A 156 -13.55 -11.85 -12.94
N TYR A 157 -13.29 -10.80 -12.16
CA TYR A 157 -12.87 -10.83 -10.77
C TYR A 157 -13.75 -9.86 -9.98
N LYS A 158 -14.21 -10.25 -8.80
CA LYS A 158 -15.01 -9.40 -7.92
C LYS A 158 -14.94 -9.89 -6.47
N ALA A 159 -14.47 -9.03 -5.57
CA ALA A 159 -14.39 -9.32 -4.15
C ALA A 159 -15.74 -9.78 -3.58
N GLY A 160 -15.71 -10.87 -2.81
CA GLY A 160 -16.90 -11.49 -2.21
C GLY A 160 -17.78 -12.29 -3.18
N VAL A 161 -17.42 -12.38 -4.46
CA VAL A 161 -18.17 -13.15 -5.47
C VAL A 161 -17.29 -14.21 -6.12
N THR A 162 -16.12 -13.82 -6.61
CA THR A 162 -15.15 -14.74 -7.20
C THR A 162 -13.99 -14.99 -6.22
N HIS A 163 -13.32 -16.13 -6.38
CA HIS A 163 -12.24 -16.60 -5.51
C HIS A 163 -11.12 -17.23 -6.34
N HIS A 164 -10.68 -16.52 -7.37
CA HIS A 164 -9.63 -16.98 -8.28
C HIS A 164 -8.23 -16.77 -7.69
N VAL A 165 -8.03 -15.73 -6.89
CA VAL A 165 -6.72 -15.37 -6.33
C VAL A 165 -6.39 -16.23 -5.12
N ASP A 166 -5.14 -16.73 -5.06
CA ASP A 166 -4.62 -17.38 -3.85
C ASP A 166 -4.29 -16.34 -2.77
N ALA A 167 -5.34 -15.85 -2.11
CA ALA A 167 -5.23 -14.88 -1.02
C ALA A 167 -4.42 -15.41 0.17
N LYS A 168 -4.33 -16.74 0.36
CA LYS A 168 -3.52 -17.34 1.42
C LYS A 168 -2.03 -17.23 1.10
N ALA A 169 -1.64 -17.54 -0.14
CA ALA A 169 -0.27 -17.35 -0.61
C ALA A 169 0.13 -15.86 -0.56
N GLN A 170 -0.74 -14.96 -1.03
CA GLN A 170 -0.51 -13.52 -0.96
C GLN A 170 -0.32 -13.03 0.48
N ASN A 171 -1.19 -13.46 1.40
CA ASN A 171 -1.07 -13.07 2.81
C ASN A 171 0.21 -13.62 3.46
N LYS A 172 0.59 -14.86 3.17
CA LYS A 172 1.85 -15.46 3.66
C LYS A 172 3.07 -14.68 3.15
N ASP A 173 3.03 -14.25 1.89
CA ASP A 173 4.09 -13.49 1.26
C ASP A 173 4.22 -12.09 1.87
N TRP A 174 3.09 -11.40 2.05
CA TRP A 174 3.02 -10.13 2.77
C TRP A 174 3.56 -10.25 4.19
N ILE A 175 3.18 -11.28 4.96
CA ILE A 175 3.68 -11.47 6.33
C ILE A 175 5.21 -11.56 6.32
N ARG A 176 5.81 -12.32 5.39
CA ARG A 176 7.26 -12.41 5.27
C ARG A 176 7.88 -11.05 4.96
N PHE A 177 7.31 -10.31 4.00
CA PHE A 177 7.79 -8.99 3.60
C PHE A 177 7.70 -7.96 4.74
N ALA A 178 6.56 -7.89 5.44
CA ALA A 178 6.34 -6.99 6.57
C ALA A 178 7.28 -7.28 7.74
N ASN A 179 7.58 -8.55 8.02
CA ASN A 179 8.58 -8.94 9.01
C ASN A 179 9.99 -8.48 8.60
N ILE A 180 10.36 -8.62 7.33
CA ILE A 180 11.66 -8.13 6.82
C ILE A 180 11.77 -6.61 6.96
N LEU A 181 10.70 -5.87 6.65
CA LEU A 181 10.67 -4.42 6.86
C LEU A 181 10.88 -4.08 8.34
N GLY A 182 10.00 -4.59 9.22
CA GLY A 182 10.00 -4.25 10.65
C GLY A 182 11.27 -4.66 11.41
N SER A 183 11.80 -5.85 11.11
CA SER A 183 12.96 -6.39 11.83
C SER A 183 14.31 -5.98 11.25
N ARG A 184 14.37 -5.42 10.03
CA ARG A 184 15.64 -5.22 9.33
C ARG A 184 15.74 -3.95 8.48
N GLU A 185 14.80 -3.71 7.55
CA GLU A 185 14.98 -2.62 6.58
C GLU A 185 14.71 -1.24 7.16
N LEU A 186 13.73 -1.10 8.07
CA LEU A 186 13.46 0.19 8.73
C LEU A 186 14.66 0.68 9.54
N ALA A 187 15.42 -0.24 10.17
CA ALA A 187 16.65 0.10 10.87
C ALA A 187 17.76 0.66 9.94
N LYS A 188 17.74 0.32 8.66
CA LYS A 188 18.66 0.92 7.67
C LYS A 188 18.21 2.32 7.29
N MET A 189 16.91 2.54 7.18
CA MET A 189 16.35 3.88 6.93
C MET A 189 16.69 4.85 8.06
N GLU A 190 16.57 4.39 9.30
CA GLU A 190 17.03 5.13 10.49
C GLU A 190 18.51 5.51 10.37
N LYS A 191 19.39 4.56 10.02
CA LYS A 191 20.82 4.85 9.81
C LYS A 191 21.09 5.83 8.68
N ALA A 192 20.23 5.83 7.66
CA ALA A 192 20.27 6.78 6.55
C ALA A 192 19.63 8.14 6.89
N SER A 193 19.11 8.32 8.12
CA SER A 193 18.43 9.53 8.58
C SER A 193 17.18 9.89 7.76
N ILE A 194 16.46 8.88 7.23
CA ILE A 194 15.23 9.09 6.47
C ILE A 194 14.03 9.16 7.43
N ALA A 195 13.18 10.18 7.30
CA ALA A 195 12.00 10.42 8.12
C ALA A 195 10.78 9.58 7.72
N PHE A 196 10.95 8.27 7.49
CA PHE A 196 9.86 7.35 7.11
C PHE A 196 8.72 7.30 8.14
N ARG A 197 7.50 6.97 7.68
CA ARG A 197 6.32 6.82 8.54
C ARG A 197 6.46 5.65 9.51
N LEU A 198 6.21 5.92 10.80
CA LEU A 198 6.00 4.89 11.81
C LEU A 198 4.48 4.63 11.93
N PRO A 199 3.98 3.40 11.70
CA PRO A 199 2.55 3.11 11.80
C PRO A 199 2.09 3.22 13.25
N VAL A 200 0.87 3.67 13.47
CA VAL A 200 0.26 3.62 14.81
C VAL A 200 -0.10 2.18 15.15
N PRO A 201 0.09 1.72 16.41
CA PRO A 201 -0.32 0.38 16.80
C PRO A 201 -1.84 0.21 16.68
N GLY A 202 -2.27 -0.95 16.17
CA GLY A 202 -3.62 -1.43 16.42
C GLY A 202 -3.70 -1.94 17.85
N ALA A 203 -4.72 -1.56 18.61
CA ALA A 203 -4.83 -1.99 20.00
C ALA A 203 -6.29 -2.09 20.46
N LYS A 204 -6.54 -3.01 21.39
CA LYS A 204 -7.84 -3.22 22.05
C LYS A 204 -7.63 -3.69 23.49
N ILE A 205 -8.63 -3.47 24.35
CA ILE A 205 -8.62 -3.98 25.72
C ILE A 205 -9.55 -5.18 25.82
N THR A 206 -9.00 -6.33 26.21
CA THR A 206 -9.76 -7.58 26.39
C THR A 206 -9.53 -8.10 27.79
N ASN A 207 -10.60 -8.27 28.57
CA ASN A 207 -10.52 -8.75 29.97
C ASN A 207 -9.51 -7.94 30.83
N GLY A 208 -9.50 -6.61 30.68
CA GLY A 208 -8.60 -5.71 31.41
C GLY A 208 -7.14 -5.73 30.95
N LYS A 209 -6.80 -6.50 29.91
CA LYS A 209 -5.46 -6.55 29.31
C LYS A 209 -5.41 -5.77 28.00
N LEU A 210 -4.32 -5.03 27.80
CA LEU A 210 -4.03 -4.43 26.51
C LEU A 210 -3.51 -5.51 25.55
N GLU A 211 -4.19 -5.68 24.42
CA GLU A 211 -3.68 -6.40 23.25
C GLU A 211 -3.26 -5.36 22.20
N ALA A 212 -2.06 -5.47 21.64
CA ALA A 212 -1.56 -4.55 20.63
C ALA A 212 -0.79 -5.26 19.52
N ASN A 213 -0.89 -4.74 18.29
CA ASN A 213 -0.15 -5.19 17.13
C ASN A 213 0.31 -3.99 16.28
N THR A 214 1.05 -4.28 15.21
CA THR A 214 1.58 -3.28 14.29
C THR A 214 1.62 -3.86 12.87
N SER A 215 1.54 -3.00 11.86
CA SER A 215 1.70 -3.38 10.45
C SER A 215 3.07 -3.99 10.14
N PHE A 216 4.08 -3.71 10.98
CA PHE A 216 5.43 -4.26 10.85
C PHE A 216 5.84 -5.03 12.11
N PRO A 217 5.63 -6.36 12.14
CA PRO A 217 6.11 -7.18 13.25
C PRO A 217 7.61 -6.96 13.50
N GLY A 218 7.97 -6.81 14.77
CA GLY A 218 9.33 -6.47 15.20
C GLY A 218 9.52 -5.00 15.63
N MET A 219 8.61 -4.10 15.25
CA MET A 219 8.62 -2.74 15.79
C MET A 219 8.31 -2.70 17.29
N ILE A 220 8.91 -1.73 17.98
CA ILE A 220 8.65 -1.49 19.40
C ILE A 220 7.29 -0.79 19.51
N ILE A 221 6.42 -1.32 20.37
CA ILE A 221 5.17 -0.69 20.78
C ILE A 221 5.37 -0.17 22.19
N GLU A 222 4.90 1.04 22.46
CA GLU A 222 4.78 1.60 23.79
C GLU A 222 3.32 1.96 24.08
N TYR A 223 2.97 1.91 25.37
CA TYR A 223 1.68 2.36 25.87
C TYR A 223 1.84 3.30 27.07
N SER A 224 0.80 4.08 27.34
CA SER A 224 0.72 4.98 28.48
C SER A 224 -0.66 4.89 29.11
N THR A 225 -0.70 4.80 30.45
CA THR A 225 -1.93 4.80 31.27
C THR A 225 -2.17 6.12 32.00
N ASN A 226 -1.35 7.16 31.72
CA ASN A 226 -1.41 8.46 32.40
C ASN A 226 -1.40 9.64 31.40
N GLY A 227 -2.16 9.51 30.30
CA GLY A 227 -2.37 10.58 29.34
C GLY A 227 -1.12 10.99 28.54
N GLY A 228 -0.14 10.10 28.40
CA GLY A 228 1.10 10.32 27.66
C GLY A 228 2.26 10.84 28.49
N SER A 229 2.10 10.95 29.82
CA SER A 229 3.13 11.50 30.71
C SER A 229 4.33 10.56 30.89
N SER A 230 4.11 9.24 30.88
CA SER A 230 5.16 8.22 30.90
C SER A 230 4.80 7.03 30.03
N TRP A 231 5.80 6.46 29.36
CA TRP A 231 5.61 5.37 28.41
C TRP A 231 6.26 4.08 28.90
N GLN A 232 5.58 2.96 28.67
CA GLN A 232 6.05 1.61 28.99
C GLN A 232 6.08 0.77 27.71
N ARG A 233 7.11 -0.05 27.56
CA ARG A 233 7.21 -0.97 26.43
C ARG A 233 6.15 -2.07 26.56
N TYR A 234 5.43 -2.32 25.48
CA TYR A 234 4.49 -3.43 25.38
C TYR A 234 5.24 -4.76 25.14
N ASP A 235 4.84 -5.80 25.86
CA ASP A 235 5.29 -7.18 25.67
C ASP A 235 4.07 -8.09 25.53
N ASP A 236 3.93 -8.73 24.37
CA ASP A 236 2.80 -9.62 24.08
C ASP A 236 2.84 -10.90 24.95
N ASN A 237 4.01 -11.33 25.42
CA ASN A 237 4.11 -12.47 26.34
C ASN A 237 3.69 -12.10 27.78
N ALA A 238 3.61 -10.80 28.08
CA ALA A 238 3.31 -10.26 29.39
C ALA A 238 2.33 -9.06 29.29
N GLN A 239 1.21 -9.26 28.59
CA GLN A 239 0.23 -8.20 28.32
C GLN A 239 -0.17 -7.44 29.60
N PRO A 240 -0.09 -6.09 29.59
CA PRO A 240 -0.27 -5.29 30.79
C PRO A 240 -1.73 -5.19 31.18
N GLN A 241 -1.99 -5.22 32.49
CA GLN A 241 -3.29 -4.87 33.06
C GLN A 241 -3.48 -3.36 32.95
N VAL A 242 -4.60 -2.94 32.39
CA VAL A 242 -4.93 -1.53 32.15
C VAL A 242 -6.37 -1.24 32.53
N GLN A 243 -6.64 0.01 32.90
CA GLN A 243 -7.97 0.50 33.21
C GLN A 243 -8.16 1.88 32.58
N GLY A 244 -9.35 2.14 32.05
CA GLY A 244 -9.67 3.39 31.40
C GLY A 244 -8.92 3.59 30.07
N ALA A 245 -8.69 4.86 29.72
CA ALA A 245 -8.07 5.22 28.46
C ALA A 245 -6.58 4.87 28.44
N VAL A 246 -6.13 4.26 27.35
CA VAL A 246 -4.72 3.88 27.14
C VAL A 246 -4.22 4.54 25.86
N ASN A 247 -3.11 5.24 25.93
CA ASN A 247 -2.43 5.79 24.76
C ASN A 247 -1.46 4.76 24.19
N VAL A 248 -1.35 4.67 22.87
CA VAL A 248 -0.42 3.76 22.18
C VAL A 248 0.38 4.51 21.11
N ARG A 249 1.64 4.08 20.91
CA ARG A 249 2.51 4.54 19.82
C ARG A 249 3.52 3.46 19.45
N THR A 250 4.04 3.50 18.23
CA THR A 250 5.26 2.75 17.88
C THR A 250 6.49 3.62 18.07
N VAL A 251 7.64 2.96 18.21
CA VAL A 251 8.96 3.58 18.37
C VAL A 251 9.90 3.01 17.31
N SER A 252 10.68 3.91 16.70
CA SER A 252 11.86 3.56 15.87
C SER A 252 12.88 2.73 16.64
N ALA A 253 13.73 1.96 15.93
CA ALA A 253 14.64 1.02 16.58
C ALA A 253 15.75 1.71 17.40
N ASP A 254 16.09 2.96 17.09
CA ASP A 254 17.04 3.77 17.86
C ASP A 254 16.41 4.51 19.05
N GLY A 255 15.08 4.42 19.22
CA GLY A 255 14.34 5.01 20.33
C GLY A 255 14.07 6.52 20.21
N LYS A 256 14.38 7.17 19.08
CA LYS A 256 14.33 8.64 18.97
C LYS A 256 13.09 9.19 18.29
N ARG A 257 12.48 8.40 17.40
CA ARG A 257 11.27 8.75 16.65
C ARG A 257 10.09 7.90 17.10
N PHE A 258 8.90 8.51 17.07
CA PHE A 258 7.65 7.92 17.52
C PHE A 258 6.57 8.10 16.44
N SER A 259 5.62 7.16 16.35
CA SER A 259 4.38 7.43 15.61
C SER A 259 3.57 8.52 16.31
N ARG A 260 2.50 9.01 15.65
CA ARG A 260 1.44 9.72 16.38
C ARG A 260 0.87 8.83 17.49
N ILE A 261 0.22 9.47 18.45
CA ILE A 261 -0.42 8.80 19.59
C ILE A 261 -1.91 8.66 19.31
N ASP A 262 -2.43 7.44 19.41
CA ASP A 262 -3.87 7.18 19.44
C ASP A 262 -4.31 6.72 20.83
N THR A 263 -5.61 6.81 21.11
CA THR A 263 -6.21 6.44 22.40
C THR A 263 -7.16 5.26 22.23
N VAL A 264 -6.93 4.20 22.99
CA VAL A 264 -7.80 3.04 23.14
C VAL A 264 -8.73 3.27 24.33
N ARG A 265 -10.00 2.90 24.19
CA ARG A 265 -11.03 2.98 25.24
C ARG A 265 -11.79 1.67 25.34
#